data_AF-A0A932K3W4-F1
#
_entry.id   AF-A0A932K3W4-F1
#
_cell.length_a   1.000
_cell.length_b   1.000
_cell.length_c   1.000
_cell.angle_alpha   90.00
_cell.angle_beta   90.00
_cell.angle_gamma   90.00
#
_symmetry.space_group_name_H-M   'P 1'
#
loop_
_entity.id
_entity.type
_entity.pdbx_description
1 polymer ?
#
loop_
_entity_poly.entity_id
_entity_poly.type
_entity_poly.pdbx_seq_one_letter_code
_entity_poly.pdbx_strand_id
1 'polypeptide(L)'
;KEGIKVNNLHFTDVYPITKEQTLAMLQKCKCLISVEANMCNSLCRQILAETGFEITEHINRFDGEPFTGEYIVKEFKKKLEASKQLVNA
;
A
#
# COMPACT_ATOMS: atom_id res chain seq x y z
N LYS A 1 22.26 0.31 -1.61
CA LYS A 1 21.01 -0.28 -2.16
C LYS A 1 20.90 -1.71 -1.65
N GLU A 2 19.76 -2.12 -1.11
CA GLU A 2 19.58 -3.41 -0.40
C GLU A 2 19.10 -4.56 -1.31
N GLY A 3 19.11 -4.38 -2.64
CA GLY A 3 18.73 -5.43 -3.61
C GLY A 3 17.22 -5.72 -3.72
N ILE A 4 16.38 -5.11 -2.88
CA ILE A 4 14.92 -5.26 -2.93
C ILE A 4 14.36 -4.47 -4.11
N LYS A 5 13.58 -5.14 -4.97
CA LYS A 5 12.87 -4.52 -6.09
C LYS A 5 11.46 -4.12 -5.64
N VAL A 6 11.11 -2.85 -5.86
CA VAL A 6 9.79 -2.29 -5.56
C VAL A 6 9.30 -1.45 -6.74
N ASN A 7 8.00 -1.27 -6.85
CA ASN A 7 7.34 -0.32 -7.74
C ASN A 7 6.49 0.66 -6.91
N ASN A 8 5.94 1.68 -7.57
CA ASN A 8 5.02 2.63 -6.96
C ASN A 8 3.85 2.88 -7.92
N LEU A 9 2.62 2.84 -7.40
CA LEU A 9 1.40 3.20 -8.11
C LEU A 9 0.76 4.38 -7.38
N HIS A 10 0.80 5.56 -8.00
CA HIS A 10 0.24 6.78 -7.45
C HIS A 10 -1.07 7.13 -8.17
N PHE A 11 -2.14 7.32 -7.40
CA PHE A 11 -3.44 7.77 -7.91
C PHE A 11 -3.48 9.29 -7.89
N THR A 12 -3.54 9.92 -9.07
CA THR A 12 -3.72 11.37 -9.20
C THR A 12 -5.17 11.78 -9.00
N ASP A 13 -6.08 10.93 -9.47
CA ASP A 13 -7.51 11.10 -9.37
C ASP A 13 -8.08 9.89 -8.62
N VAL A 14 -8.65 10.14 -7.45
CA VAL A 14 -9.19 9.07 -6.60
C VAL A 14 -10.62 8.72 -6.99
N TYR A 15 -11.35 9.60 -7.67
CA TYR A 15 -12.72 9.34 -8.10
C TYR A 15 -12.99 9.86 -9.52
N PRO A 16 -13.56 9.04 -10.41
CA PRO A 16 -13.84 7.61 -10.25
C PRO A 16 -12.57 6.74 -10.31
N ILE A 17 -12.54 5.59 -9.62
CA ILE A 17 -11.46 4.60 -9.80
C ILE A 17 -11.68 3.87 -11.12
N THR A 18 -10.65 3.88 -11.98
CA THR A 18 -10.63 3.07 -13.21
C THR A 18 -10.43 1.60 -12.85
N LYS A 19 -11.52 0.88 -12.61
CA LYS A 19 -11.53 -0.49 -12.08
C LYS A 19 -10.63 -1.45 -12.84
N GLU A 20 -10.77 -1.54 -14.15
CA GLU A 20 -10.05 -2.54 -14.97
C GLU A 20 -8.54 -2.29 -14.95
N GLN A 21 -8.12 -1.03 -15.09
CA GLN A 21 -6.72 -0.64 -15.06
C GLN A 21 -6.11 -0.85 -13.67
N THR A 22 -6.86 -0.52 -12.63
CA THR A 22 -6.44 -0.71 -11.24
C THR A 22 -6.22 -2.19 -10.94
N LEU A 23 -7.21 -3.05 -11.24
CA LEU A 23 -7.09 -4.49 -11.04
C LEU A 23 -5.93 -5.09 -11.83
N ALA A 24 -5.75 -4.68 -13.09
CA ALA A 24 -4.66 -5.16 -13.94
C ALA A 24 -3.27 -4.83 -13.37
N MET A 25 -3.13 -3.79 -12.57
CA MET A 25 -1.89 -3.45 -11.87
C MET A 25 -1.77 -4.17 -10.53
N LEU A 26 -2.82 -4.13 -9.70
CA LEU A 26 -2.79 -4.71 -8.35
C LEU A 26 -2.59 -6.24 -8.38
N GLN A 27 -3.26 -6.96 -9.29
CA GLN A 27 -3.17 -8.43 -9.37
C GLN A 27 -1.79 -8.96 -9.77
N LYS A 28 -0.91 -8.11 -10.32
CA LYS A 28 0.47 -8.49 -10.68
C LYS A 28 1.41 -8.48 -9.47
N CYS A 29 0.98 -7.86 -8.36
CA CYS A 29 1.82 -7.64 -7.20
C CYS A 29 1.62 -8.78 -6.18
N LYS A 30 2.73 -9.38 -5.74
CA LYS A 30 2.72 -10.42 -4.69
C LYS A 30 2.53 -9.84 -3.29
N CYS A 31 2.96 -8.60 -3.10
CA CYS A 31 2.85 -7.85 -1.87
C CYS A 31 2.47 -6.42 -2.25
N LEU A 32 1.41 -5.92 -1.60
CA LEU A 32 0.85 -4.60 -1.82
C LEU A 32 0.74 -3.93 -0.47
N ILE A 33 1.29 -2.72 -0.36
CA ILE A 33 1.27 -1.92 0.86
C ILE A 33 0.75 -0.54 0.48
N SER A 34 -0.34 -0.12 1.11
CA SER A 34 -0.84 1.26 0.98
C SER A 34 0.00 2.21 1.81
N VAL A 35 0.20 3.43 1.33
CA VAL A 35 0.86 4.52 2.06
C VAL A 35 -0.08 5.71 2.08
N GLU A 36 -0.65 6.03 3.24
CA GLU A 36 -1.68 7.05 3.36
C GLU A 36 -1.46 7.97 4.56
N ALA A 37 -1.64 9.27 4.36
CA ALA A 37 -1.55 10.28 5.41
C ALA A 37 -2.90 10.41 6.16
N ASN A 38 -3.49 9.28 6.53
CA ASN A 38 -4.75 9.23 7.27
C ASN A 38 -4.79 8.01 8.20
N MET A 39 -5.78 7.98 9.09
CA MET A 39 -5.94 6.89 10.06
C MET A 39 -6.75 5.70 9.50
N CYS A 40 -7.68 5.96 8.58
CA CYS A 40 -8.79 5.04 8.28
C CYS A 40 -8.68 4.28 6.95
N ASN A 41 -7.55 4.37 6.23
CA ASN A 41 -7.34 3.75 4.92
C ASN A 41 -8.40 4.14 3.90
N SER A 42 -8.73 5.45 3.82
CA SER A 42 -9.81 5.91 2.96
C SER A 42 -9.63 5.51 1.49
N LEU A 43 -8.40 5.54 0.96
CA LEU A 43 -8.13 5.12 -0.42
C LEU A 43 -8.30 3.60 -0.57
N CYS A 44 -7.78 2.79 0.34
CA CYS A 44 -8.00 1.33 0.28
C CYS A 44 -9.49 0.98 0.35
N ARG A 45 -10.27 1.67 1.20
CA ARG A 45 -11.73 1.45 1.29
C ARG A 45 -12.43 1.79 -0.01
N GLN A 46 -12.00 2.85 -0.69
CA GLN A 46 -12.55 3.22 -1.98
C GLN A 46 -12.18 2.22 -3.08
N ILE A 47 -10.91 1.79 -3.13
CA ILE A 47 -10.47 0.72 -4.05
C ILE A 47 -11.27 -0.56 -3.80
N LEU A 48 -11.45 -0.96 -2.54
CA LEU A 48 -12.25 -2.12 -2.19
C LEU A 48 -13.71 -1.97 -2.63
N ALA A 49 -14.34 -0.83 -2.37
CA ALA A 49 -15.73 -0.57 -2.74
C ALA A 49 -15.95 -0.60 -4.26
N GLU A 50 -15.04 -0.02 -5.04
CA GLU A 50 -15.20 0.09 -6.51
C GLU A 50 -14.72 -1.17 -7.25
N THR A 51 -13.68 -1.83 -6.74
CA THR A 51 -13.02 -2.94 -7.45
C THR A 51 -13.28 -4.32 -6.84
N GLY A 52 -13.65 -4.38 -5.56
CA GLY A 52 -13.72 -5.63 -4.77
C GLY A 52 -12.35 -6.17 -4.35
N PHE A 53 -11.26 -5.46 -4.62
CA PHE A 53 -9.90 -5.87 -4.26
C PHE A 53 -9.48 -5.28 -2.91
N GLU A 54 -9.06 -6.14 -1.99
CA GLU A 54 -8.58 -5.73 -0.66
C GLU A 54 -7.06 -5.58 -0.64
N ILE A 55 -6.59 -4.45 -0.13
CA ILE A 55 -5.18 -4.23 0.23
C ILE A 55 -5.11 -4.38 1.75
N THR A 56 -4.34 -5.37 2.24
CA THR A 56 -4.33 -5.73 3.67
C THR A 56 -3.19 -5.08 4.46
N GLU A 57 -2.14 -4.64 3.79
CA GLU A 57 -0.99 -3.99 4.42
C GLU A 57 -1.02 -2.48 4.23
N HIS A 58 -0.72 -1.76 5.31
CA HIS A 58 -0.85 -0.31 5.35
C HIS A 58 0.32 0.32 6.13
N ILE A 59 0.79 1.45 5.62
CA ILE A 59 1.67 2.40 6.29
C ILE A 59 0.90 3.71 6.41
N ASN A 60 0.36 3.93 7.60
CA ASN A 60 -0.43 5.12 7.91
C ASN A 60 0.39 6.10 8.74
N ARG A 61 0.13 7.39 8.50
CA ARG A 61 0.62 8.47 9.35
C ARG A 61 -0.46 9.54 9.47
N PHE A 62 -0.72 10.00 10.69
CA PHE A 62 -1.81 10.93 10.99
C PHE A 62 -1.47 11.88 12.14
N ASP A 63 -0.18 12.08 12.39
CA ASP A 63 0.37 12.99 13.42
C ASP A 63 0.52 14.45 12.93
N GLY A 64 0.12 14.74 11.68
CA GLY A 64 0.22 16.07 11.06
C GLY A 64 1.54 16.35 10.36
N GLU A 65 2.54 15.47 10.52
CA GLU A 65 3.84 15.59 9.86
C GLU A 65 3.83 14.94 8.47
N PRO A 66 4.60 15.45 7.51
CA PRO A 66 4.72 14.84 6.19
C PRO A 66 5.45 13.49 6.26
N PHE A 67 5.25 12.66 5.24
CA PHE A 67 6.07 11.46 5.07
C PHE A 67 7.50 11.82 4.69
N THR A 68 8.45 11.13 5.32
CA THR A 68 9.84 11.10 4.86
C THR A 68 10.14 9.75 4.22
N GLY A 69 11.13 9.72 3.32
CA GLY A 69 11.55 8.45 2.69
C GLY A 69 12.03 7.44 3.73
N GLU A 70 12.73 7.92 4.77
CA GLU A 70 13.23 7.12 5.88
C GLU A 70 12.08 6.47 6.67
N TYR A 71 10.99 7.22 6.91
CA TYR A 71 9.81 6.69 7.60
C TYR A 71 9.18 5.55 6.81
N ILE A 72 8.94 5.76 5.51
CA ILE A 72 8.32 4.76 4.64
C ILE A 72 9.20 3.49 4.57
N VAL A 73 10.52 3.66 4.39
CA VAL A 73 11.46 2.52 4.33
C VAL A 73 11.50 1.76 5.66
N LYS A 74 11.47 2.46 6.80
CA LYS A 74 11.45 1.84 8.14
C LYS A 74 10.19 1.00 8.35
N GLU A 75 9.02 1.56 8.05
CA GLU A 75 7.75 0.83 8.22
C GLU A 75 7.62 -0.32 7.20
N PHE A 76 8.05 -0.11 5.95
CA PHE A 76 8.11 -1.15 4.93
C PHE A 76 8.90 -2.38 5.40
N LYS A 77 10.08 -2.18 6.00
CA LYS A 77 10.90 -3.29 6.51
C LYS A 77 10.19 -4.07 7.62
N LYS A 78 9.50 -3.37 8.54
CA LYS A 78 8.73 -4.05 9.59
C LYS A 78 7.63 -4.93 9.00
N LYS A 79 6.90 -4.43 7.99
CA LYS A 79 5.85 -5.20 7.29
C LYS A 79 6.43 -6.39 6.54
N LEU A 80 7.56 -6.22 5.88
CA LEU A 80 8.23 -7.30 5.16
C LEU A 80 8.67 -8.44 6.09
N GLU A 81 9.24 -8.11 7.25
CA GLU A 81 9.63 -9.12 8.25
C GLU A 81 8.42 -9.83 8.85
N ALA A 82 7.34 -9.11 9.17
CA ALA A 82 6.10 -9.71 9.66
C ALA A 82 5.47 -10.68 8.65
N SER A 83 5.45 -10.30 7.36
CA SER A 83 4.93 -11.17 6.29
C SER A 83 5.75 -12.45 6.12
N LYS A 84 7.08 -12.39 6.24
CA LYS A 84 7.94 -13.58 6.21
C LYS A 84 7.68 -14.53 7.37
N GLN A 85 7.40 -14.01 8.57
CA GLN A 85 7.12 -14.84 9.75
C GLN A 85 5.82 -15.64 9.60
N LEU A 86 4.78 -15.05 8.97
CA LEU A 86 3.51 -15.72 8.72
C LEU A 86 3.59 -16.86 7.69
N VAL A 87 4.52 -16.77 6.74
CA VAL A 87 4.71 -17.82 5.72
C VAL A 87 5.55 -19.00 6.25
N ASN A 88 6.32 -18.79 7.31
CA ASN A 88 7.23 -19.77 7.90
C ASN A 88 6.68 -20.46 9.17
N ALA A 89 5.47 -20.12 9.60
CA ALA A 89 4.76 -20.71 10.74
C ALA A 89 3.69 -21.70 10.24
#